data_AF-A0A7E4W173-F1
#
_entry.id   AF-A0A7E4W173-F1
#
_cell.length_a   1.000
_cell.length_b   1.000
_cell.length_c   1.000
_cell.angle_alpha   90.00
_cell.angle_beta   90.00
_cell.angle_gamma   90.00
#
_symmetry.space_group_name_H-M   'P 1'
#
loop_
_entity.id
_entity.type
_entity.pdbx_description
1 polymer ?
#
loop_
_entity_poly.entity_id
_entity_poly.type
_entity_poly.pdbx_seq_one_letter_code
_entity_poly.pdbx_strand_id
1 'polypeptide(L)'
;MTVFVGAITDTNNNGIADDADDTTQMTHFFIVFQKCQEWATSGNPHCEDVESAEYVPFILPVDRKDYNCLKHENYLLRHTARLRDIELLTGFEFNAHIVKRTKLIDAI
;
A
#
# COMPACT_ATOMS: atom_id res chain seq x y z
N MET A 1 -12.52 -8.79 -4.80
CA MET A 1 -11.45 -7.80 -5.00
C MET A 1 -11.64 -6.74 -3.94
N THR A 2 -10.62 -6.48 -3.15
CA THR A 2 -10.63 -5.47 -2.09
C THR A 2 -9.76 -4.30 -2.53
N VAL A 3 -10.15 -3.08 -2.19
CA VAL A 3 -9.38 -1.87 -2.50
C VAL A 3 -9.05 -1.15 -1.19
N PHE A 4 -7.77 -0.89 -0.97
CA PHE A 4 -7.30 -0.03 0.11
C PHE A 4 -6.88 1.30 -0.48
N VAL A 5 -7.34 2.39 0.12
CA VAL A 5 -7.00 3.75 -0.28
C VAL A 5 -6.65 4.53 0.97
N GLY A 6 -5.60 5.35 0.90
CA GLY A 6 -5.19 6.17 2.03
C GLY A 6 -4.27 7.32 1.62
N ALA A 7 -4.12 8.27 2.54
CA ALA A 7 -3.25 9.43 2.38
C ALA A 7 -1.81 9.08 2.77
N ILE A 8 -0.86 9.77 2.16
CA ILE A 8 0.58 9.71 2.47
C ILE A 8 1.09 11.13 2.74
N THR A 9 1.92 11.26 3.76
CA THR A 9 2.69 12.45 4.07
C THR A 9 4.18 12.10 4.04
N ASP A 10 4.88 12.66 3.06
CA ASP A 10 6.33 12.54 2.86
C ASP A 10 6.82 13.88 2.27
N THR A 11 6.82 14.91 3.11
CA THR A 11 7.14 16.30 2.76
C THR A 11 8.62 16.49 2.44
N ASN A 12 9.48 15.66 3.02
CA ASN A 12 10.92 15.67 2.78
C ASN A 12 11.35 14.74 1.62
N ASN A 13 10.42 13.98 1.03
CA ASN A 13 10.61 13.04 -0.08
C ASN A 13 11.67 11.96 0.21
N ASN A 14 11.74 11.46 1.44
CA ASN A 14 12.70 10.42 1.83
C ASN A 14 12.15 8.99 1.63
N GLY A 15 10.88 8.85 1.20
CA GLY A 15 10.25 7.55 0.99
C GLY A 15 9.77 6.85 2.26
N ILE A 16 9.66 7.58 3.38
CA ILE A 16 9.23 7.11 4.69
C ILE A 16 8.16 8.08 5.20
N ALA A 17 7.22 7.56 6.00
CA ALA A 17 6.22 8.40 6.65
C ALA A 17 6.89 9.49 7.51
N ASP A 18 6.43 10.73 7.36
CA ASP A 18 6.80 11.81 8.27
C ASP A 18 6.23 11.60 9.68
N ASP A 19 6.85 12.25 10.67
CA ASP A 19 6.38 12.23 12.06
C ASP A 19 4.98 12.84 12.19
N ALA A 20 4.23 12.41 13.21
CA ALA A 20 2.83 12.81 13.43
C ALA A 20 2.62 14.34 13.54
N ASP A 21 3.65 15.08 13.95
CA ASP A 21 3.60 16.54 14.06
C ASP A 21 3.74 17.26 12.71
N ASP A 22 4.18 16.57 11.65
CA ASP A 22 4.38 17.11 10.29
C ASP A 22 3.24 16.74 9.32
N THR A 23 2.16 16.08 9.80
CA THR A 23 1.09 15.51 8.97
C THR A 23 0.08 16.53 8.41
N THR A 24 0.44 17.81 8.33
CA THR A 24 -0.52 18.86 7.95
C THR A 24 -0.82 18.90 6.46
N GLN A 25 0.02 18.28 5.61
CA GLN A 25 -0.13 18.30 4.17
C GLN A 25 0.05 16.91 3.53
N MET A 26 -1.05 16.36 3.00
CA MET A 26 -0.99 15.16 2.16
C MET A 26 -0.17 15.45 0.89
N THR A 27 0.83 14.61 0.65
CA THR A 27 1.74 14.72 -0.52
C THR A 27 1.34 13.75 -1.62
N HIS A 28 0.84 12.57 -1.24
CA HIS A 28 0.43 11.51 -2.13
C HIS A 28 -0.81 10.81 -1.57
N PHE A 29 -1.46 9.99 -2.38
CA PHE A 29 -2.38 8.96 -1.90
C PHE A 29 -2.00 7.62 -2.53
N PHE A 30 -2.25 6.54 -1.82
CA PHE A 30 -2.05 5.21 -2.35
C PHE A 30 -3.38 4.56 -2.74
N ILE A 31 -3.31 3.66 -3.71
CA ILE A 31 -4.37 2.70 -4.02
C ILE A 31 -3.74 1.32 -4.09
N VAL A 32 -4.26 0.36 -3.34
CA VAL A 32 -3.87 -1.05 -3.44
C VAL A 32 -5.07 -1.87 -3.84
N PHE A 33 -5.00 -2.51 -5.00
CA PHE A 33 -5.94 -3.57 -5.36
C PHE A 33 -5.42 -4.90 -4.83
N GLN A 34 -6.21 -5.56 -3.99
CA GLN A 34 -5.96 -6.93 -3.54
C GLN A 34 -6.90 -7.89 -4.26
N LYS A 35 -6.29 -8.96 -4.78
CA LYS A 35 -6.98 -10.12 -5.31
C LYS A 35 -6.53 -11.36 -4.53
N CYS A 36 -7.49 -12.22 -4.24
CA CYS A 36 -7.27 -13.50 -3.60
C CYS A 36 -7.70 -14.61 -4.55
N GLN A 37 -7.03 -15.76 -4.47
CA GLN A 37 -7.56 -16.99 -5.05
C GLN A 37 -8.84 -17.40 -4.32
N GLU A 38 -8.78 -17.41 -2.99
CA GLU A 38 -9.92 -17.68 -2.10
C GLU A 38 -10.03 -16.58 -1.03
N TRP A 39 -11.23 -16.03 -0.88
CA TRP A 39 -11.53 -15.00 0.12
C TRP A 39 -11.92 -15.66 1.43
N ALA A 40 -11.48 -15.10 2.56
CA ALA A 40 -11.85 -15.68 3.84
C ALA A 40 -13.38 -15.64 4.04
N THR A 41 -13.92 -16.75 4.52
CA THR A 41 -15.37 -16.94 4.74
C THR A 41 -15.93 -16.13 5.92
N SER A 42 -15.06 -15.55 6.76
CA SER A 42 -15.42 -14.83 7.99
C SER A 42 -15.81 -13.35 7.78
N GLY A 43 -15.98 -12.91 6.53
CA GLY A 43 -16.31 -11.51 6.22
C GLY A 43 -15.15 -10.54 6.45
N ASN A 44 -13.93 -11.05 6.65
CA ASN A 44 -12.74 -10.23 6.68
C ASN A 44 -12.31 -9.85 5.24
N PRO A 45 -11.67 -8.69 5.03
CA PRO A 45 -11.27 -8.25 3.70
C PRO A 45 -9.99 -8.93 3.17
N HIS A 46 -9.56 -10.04 3.77
CA HIS A 46 -8.29 -10.72 3.49
C HIS A 46 -8.50 -12.04 2.74
N CYS A 47 -7.40 -12.52 2.16
CA CYS A 47 -7.34 -13.86 1.57
C CYS A 47 -7.37 -14.93 2.66
N GLU A 48 -7.95 -16.09 2.35
CA GLU A 48 -7.91 -17.25 3.24
C GLU A 48 -6.47 -17.71 3.48
N ASP A 49 -5.69 -17.83 2.41
CA ASP A 49 -4.24 -17.96 2.44
C ASP A 49 -3.58 -16.63 2.07
N VAL A 50 -2.76 -16.09 2.98
CA VAL A 50 -2.09 -14.80 2.78
C VAL A 50 -1.02 -14.89 1.69
N GLU A 51 -0.42 -16.07 1.47
CA GLU A 51 0.56 -16.26 0.37
C GLU A 51 -0.11 -16.25 -1.01
N SER A 52 -1.42 -16.50 -1.07
CA SER A 52 -2.22 -16.40 -2.31
C SER A 52 -2.63 -14.97 -2.67
N ALA A 53 -2.26 -13.98 -1.85
CA ALA A 53 -2.65 -12.59 -2.07
C ALA A 53 -1.81 -11.94 -3.17
N GLU A 54 -2.46 -11.50 -4.24
CA GLU A 54 -1.88 -10.66 -5.29
C GLU A 54 -2.23 -9.20 -5.05
N TYR A 55 -1.23 -8.32 -5.13
CA TYR A 55 -1.38 -6.88 -4.91
C TYR A 55 -0.95 -6.09 -6.14
N VAL A 56 -1.75 -5.08 -6.50
CA VAL A 56 -1.40 -4.07 -7.51
C VAL A 56 -1.41 -2.68 -6.85
N PRO A 57 -0.24 -2.19 -6.40
CA PRO A 57 -0.13 -0.94 -5.67
C PRO A 57 0.20 0.25 -6.57
N PHE A 58 -0.38 1.40 -6.27
CA PHE A 58 -0.10 2.68 -6.90
C PHE A 58 0.15 3.75 -5.83
N ILE A 59 1.09 4.66 -6.08
CA ILE A 59 1.30 5.86 -5.27
C ILE A 59 1.18 7.07 -6.20
N LEU A 60 0.15 7.87 -5.99
CA LEU A 60 -0.19 8.98 -6.86
C LEU A 60 0.10 10.32 -6.17
N PRO A 61 0.84 11.23 -6.80
CA PRO A 61 1.11 12.55 -6.23
C PRO A 61 -0.17 13.38 -6.16
N VAL A 62 -0.27 14.15 -5.09
CA VAL A 62 -1.33 15.13 -4.90
C VAL A 62 -0.82 16.45 -5.45
N ASP A 63 -1.10 16.68 -6.73
CA ASP A 63 -0.84 17.96 -7.37
C ASP A 63 -2.15 18.53 -7.96
N ARG A 64 -2.23 19.86 -8.02
CA ARG A 64 -3.36 20.58 -8.62
C ARG A 64 -3.28 20.61 -10.13
N LYS A 65 -2.13 20.25 -10.72
CA LYS A 65 -1.90 20.25 -12.16
C LYS A 65 -1.39 18.90 -12.62
N ASP A 66 -1.85 18.48 -13.78
CA ASP A 66 -1.24 17.38 -14.49
C ASP A 66 -0.06 17.90 -15.32
N TYR A 67 1.16 17.52 -14.93
CA TYR A 67 2.38 17.89 -15.65
C TYR A 67 2.81 16.86 -16.69
N ASN A 68 2.16 15.70 -16.74
CA ASN A 68 2.53 14.65 -17.66
C ASN A 68 1.44 14.54 -18.72
N CYS A 69 1.79 14.68 -20.00
CA CYS A 69 0.84 14.57 -21.09
C CYS A 69 0.45 13.09 -21.37
N LEU A 70 0.39 12.26 -20.32
CA LEU A 70 0.10 10.83 -20.43
C LEU A 70 -1.42 10.60 -20.44
N LYS A 71 -1.82 9.50 -21.08
CA LYS A 71 -3.15 8.94 -20.87
C LYS A 71 -3.25 8.38 -19.46
N HIS A 72 -4.45 8.39 -18.87
CA HIS A 72 -4.72 7.89 -17.52
C HIS A 72 -4.11 6.51 -17.22
N GLU A 73 -4.22 5.56 -18.16
CA GLU A 73 -3.64 4.21 -18.03
C GLU A 73 -2.11 4.21 -17.93
N ASN A 74 -1.45 5.04 -18.74
CA ASN A 74 0.01 5.19 -18.72
C ASN A 74 0.46 5.95 -17.47
N TYR A 75 -0.35 6.90 -16.99
CA TYR A 75 -0.10 7.60 -15.74
C TYR A 75 -0.13 6.64 -14.55
N LEU A 76 -1.18 5.82 -14.43
CA LEU A 76 -1.28 4.80 -13.38
C LEU A 76 -0.13 3.81 -13.48
N LEU A 77 0.15 3.29 -14.68
CA LEU A 77 1.25 2.34 -14.89
C LEU A 77 2.60 2.94 -14.45
N ARG A 78 2.84 4.22 -14.76
CA ARG A 78 4.07 4.93 -14.37
C ARG A 78 4.23 5.06 -12.85
N HIS A 79 3.13 5.11 -12.13
CA HIS A 79 3.05 5.25 -10.67
C HIS A 79 2.79 3.93 -9.94
N THR A 80 2.94 2.80 -10.64
CA THR A 80 2.94 1.48 -10.00
C THR A 80 4.09 1.43 -9.00
N ALA A 81 3.80 1.00 -7.78
CA ALA A 81 4.75 0.91 -6.68
C ALA A 81 4.84 -0.52 -6.15
N ARG A 82 5.78 -0.78 -5.23
CA ARG A 82 5.78 -2.02 -4.44
C ARG A 82 4.87 -1.82 -3.24
N LEU A 83 4.26 -2.89 -2.76
CA LEU A 83 3.48 -2.85 -1.52
C LEU A 83 4.33 -2.30 -0.36
N ARG A 84 5.60 -2.72 -0.30
CA ARG A 84 6.58 -2.24 0.69
C ARG A 84 6.81 -0.73 0.68
N ASP A 85 6.69 -0.08 -0.49
CA ASP A 85 6.87 1.37 -0.57
C ASP A 85 5.73 2.08 0.17
N ILE A 86 4.49 1.57 0.03
CA ILE A 86 3.33 2.08 0.78
C ILE A 86 3.49 1.80 2.28
N GLU A 87 3.97 0.61 2.66
CA GLU A 87 4.21 0.29 4.07
C GLU A 87 5.23 1.23 4.72
N LEU A 88 6.29 1.59 4.01
CA LEU A 88 7.28 2.57 4.48
C LEU A 88 6.70 3.98 4.59
N LEU A 89 5.96 4.40 3.56
CA LEU A 89 5.36 5.75 3.47
C LEU A 89 4.17 5.98 4.40
N THR A 90 3.62 4.92 4.98
CA THR A 90 2.42 5.02 5.84
C THR A 90 2.60 4.43 7.23
N GLY A 91 3.63 3.58 7.43
CA GLY A 91 3.79 2.79 8.64
C GLY A 91 2.78 1.63 8.78
N PHE A 92 1.88 1.42 7.81
CA PHE A 92 0.97 0.27 7.81
C PHE A 92 1.67 -1.00 7.31
N GLU A 93 1.26 -2.15 7.81
CA GLU A 93 1.72 -3.47 7.33
C GLU A 93 0.52 -4.26 6.79
N PHE A 94 0.57 -4.68 5.52
CA PHE A 94 -0.55 -5.42 4.91
C PHE A 94 -0.55 -6.90 5.28
N ASN A 95 0.63 -7.47 5.56
CA ASN A 95 0.82 -8.90 5.83
C ASN A 95 1.42 -9.18 7.23
N ALA A 96 1.19 -8.30 8.21
CA ALA A 96 1.76 -8.40 9.57
C ALA A 96 1.56 -9.77 10.26
N HIS A 97 0.52 -10.52 9.87
CA HIS A 97 0.23 -11.85 10.41
C HIS A 97 1.20 -12.95 9.94
N ILE A 98 1.87 -12.80 8.79
CA ILE A 98 2.86 -13.78 8.30
C ILE A 98 4.12 -13.74 9.18
N VAL A 99 4.60 -12.54 9.53
CA VAL A 99 5.85 -12.35 10.30
C VAL A 99 5.76 -12.98 11.70
N LYS A 100 4.56 -13.05 12.30
CA LYS A 100 4.36 -13.68 13.61
C LYS A 100 4.41 -15.21 13.56
N ARG A 101 4.14 -15.86 12.42
CA ARG A 101 4.19 -17.33 12.32
C ARG A 101 5.61 -17.86 12.19
N THR A 102 6.50 -17.17 11.49
CA THR A 102 7.90 -17.61 11.35
C THR A 102 8.64 -17.62 12.69
N LYS A 103 8.38 -16.64 13.56
CA LYS A 103 9.00 -16.58 14.91
C LYS A 103 8.53 -17.67 15.88
N LEU A 104 7.48 -18.43 15.56
CA LEU A 104 6.99 -19.50 16.43
C LEU A 104 7.63 -20.86 16.12
N ILE A 105 8.26 -21.02 14.94
CA ILE A 105 8.82 -22.30 14.49
C ILE A 105 10.31 -22.44 14.90
N ASP A 106 11.00 -21.32 15.13
CA ASP A 106 12.42 -21.31 15.57
C ASP A 106 12.60 -21.44 17.10
N ALA A 107 11.55 -21.79 17.85
CA ALA A 107 11.55 -21.86 19.32
C ALA A 107 11.21 -23.24 19.89
N ILE A 108 11.30 -24.31 19.08
CA ILE A 108 11.15 -25.72 19.49
C ILE A 108 12.41 -26.47 19.05
#